data_AF-A0A1W1XVP2-F1
#
_entry.id   AF-A0A1W1XVP2-F1
#
_cell.length_a   1.000
_cell.length_b   1.000
_cell.length_c   1.000
_cell.angle_alpha   90.00
_cell.angle_beta   90.00
_cell.angle_gamma   90.00
#
_symmetry.space_group_name_H-M   'P 1'
#
loop_
_entity.id
_entity.type
_entity.pdbx_description
1 polymer ?
#
loop_
_entity_poly.entity_id
_entity_poly.type
_entity_poly.pdbx_seq_one_letter_code
_entity_poly.pdbx_strand_id
1 'polypeptide(L)' 'MSDELEKEYEKSHYMAQRHFRKDVGGFRDRRRLELEDLLRVEQEKPEDLQDKDKIQWILDELAAMQDEPR' A
#
# COMPACT_ATOMS: atom_id res chain seq x y z
N MET A 1 -29.77 -32.53 -6.23
CA MET A 1 -29.95 -31.47 -5.21
C MET A 1 -28.66 -31.19 -4.41
N SER A 2 -27.72 -32.14 -4.21
CA SER A 2 -26.40 -31.82 -3.62
C SER A 2 -25.42 -31.18 -4.60
N ASP A 3 -25.36 -31.70 -5.84
CA ASP A 3 -24.34 -31.33 -6.82
C ASP A 3 -24.49 -29.90 -7.37
N GLU A 4 -25.69 -29.34 -7.28
CA GLU A 4 -26.00 -27.99 -7.73
C GLU A 4 -25.57 -26.95 -6.69
N LEU A 5 -25.74 -27.31 -5.41
CA LEU A 5 -25.37 -26.50 -4.25
C LEU A 5 -23.85 -26.43 -4.08
N GLU A 6 -23.16 -27.55 -4.34
CA GLU A 6 -21.70 -27.63 -4.29
C GLU A 6 -21.05 -26.78 -5.40
N LYS A 7 -21.63 -26.79 -6.61
CA LYS A 7 -21.20 -25.90 -7.71
C LYS A 7 -21.45 -24.43 -7.44
N GLU A 8 -22.56 -24.08 -6.79
CA GLU A 8 -22.80 -22.70 -6.36
C GLU A 8 -21.84 -22.25 -5.26
N TYR A 9 -21.49 -23.15 -4.35
CA TYR A 9 -20.48 -22.89 -3.31
C TYR A 9 -19.10 -22.66 -3.92
N GLU A 10 -18.65 -23.52 -4.83
CA GLU A 10 -17.38 -23.37 -5.55
C GLU A 10 -17.34 -22.08 -6.39
N LYS A 11 -18.42 -21.77 -7.10
CA LYS A 11 -18.53 -20.53 -7.89
C LYS A 11 -18.48 -19.29 -7.00
N SER A 12 -19.17 -19.32 -5.86
CA SER A 12 -19.15 -18.23 -4.88
C SER A 12 -17.77 -18.08 -4.23
N HIS A 13 -17.09 -19.19 -3.93
CA HIS A 13 -15.75 -19.18 -3.40
C HIS A 13 -14.74 -18.64 -4.44
N TYR A 14 -14.86 -19.04 -5.71
CA TYR A 14 -14.05 -18.55 -6.81
C TYR A 14 -14.27 -17.05 -7.08
N MET A 15 -15.52 -16.57 -6.99
CA MET A 15 -15.83 -15.14 -7.08
C MET A 15 -15.29 -14.34 -5.89
N ALA A 16 -15.38 -14.90 -4.67
CA ALA A 16 -14.78 -14.29 -3.49
C ALA A 16 -13.25 -14.16 -3.67
N GLN A 17 -12.56 -15.23 -4.09
CA GLN A 17 -11.12 -15.21 -4.34
C GLN A 17 -10.73 -14.26 -5.50
N ARG A 18 -11.54 -14.17 -6.57
CA ARG A 18 -11.32 -13.19 -7.66
C ARG A 18 -11.43 -11.74 -7.21
N HIS A 19 -12.25 -11.45 -6.19
CA HIS A 19 -12.36 -10.12 -5.59
C HIS A 19 -11.41 -9.89 -4.40
N PHE A 20 -10.68 -10.91 -3.94
CA PHE A 20 -9.58 -10.79 -2.98
C PHE A 20 -8.21 -10.59 -3.64
N ARG A 21 -8.17 -10.37 -4.96
CA ARG A 21 -7.12 -9.56 -5.61
C ARG A 21 -7.50 -8.07 -5.63
N LYS A 22 -8.14 -7.59 -4.57
CA LYS A 22 -8.44 -6.17 -4.34
C LYS A 22 -7.15 -5.46 -3.93
N ASP A 23 -6.52 -4.80 -4.91
CA ASP A 23 -5.60 -3.66 -4.74
C ASP A 23 -4.55 -3.74 -3.64
N VAL A 24 -3.61 -4.68 -3.78
CA VAL A 24 -2.28 -4.50 -3.16
C VAL A 24 -1.48 -3.41 -3.88
N GLY A 25 -1.81 -3.12 -5.16
CA GLY A 25 -1.20 -2.02 -5.93
C GLY A 25 -1.47 -0.64 -5.32
N GLY A 26 -2.73 -0.36 -4.98
CA GLY A 26 -3.11 0.89 -4.32
C GLY A 26 -2.60 1.03 -2.88
N PHE A 27 -2.13 -0.02 -2.22
CA PHE A 27 -1.53 0.11 -0.89
C PHE A 27 -0.09 0.64 -0.96
N ARG A 28 0.74 0.12 -1.87
CA ARG A 28 2.08 0.68 -2.12
C ARG A 28 1.97 2.12 -2.63
N ASP A 29 1.05 2.40 -3.55
CA ASP A 29 0.85 3.76 -4.07
C ASP A 29 0.33 4.72 -2.97
N ARG A 30 -0.62 4.28 -2.13
CA ARG A 30 -1.07 5.09 -0.98
C ARG A 30 0.03 5.33 0.04
N ARG A 31 0.80 4.29 0.37
CA ARG A 31 1.89 4.40 1.34
C ARG A 31 3.00 5.32 0.84
N ARG A 32 3.31 5.24 -0.46
CA ARG A 32 4.24 6.18 -1.11
C ARG A 32 3.72 7.61 -1.03
N LEU A 33 2.45 7.85 -1.38
CA LEU A 33 1.83 9.18 -1.29
C LEU A 33 1.82 9.72 0.15
N GLU A 34 1.55 8.89 1.15
CA GLU A 34 1.63 9.27 2.57
C GLU A 34 3.04 9.71 2.98
N LEU A 35 4.06 8.97 2.53
CA LEU A 35 5.47 9.29 2.82
C LEU A 35 5.91 10.58 2.09
N GLU A 36 5.50 10.76 0.84
CA GLU A 36 5.74 12.00 0.09
C GLU A 36 5.08 13.21 0.76
N ASP A 37 3.84 13.07 1.25
CA ASP A 37 3.12 14.15 1.95
C ASP A 37 3.76 14.47 3.30
N LEU A 38 4.18 13.44 4.06
CA LEU A 38 4.94 13.61 5.30
C LEU A 38 6.28 14.32 5.07
N LEU A 39 7.01 13.96 4.01
CA LEU A 39 8.26 14.64 3.64
C LEU A 39 8.01 16.12 3.34
N ARG A 40 6.94 16.42 2.61
CA ARG A 40 6.55 17.79 2.27
C ARG A 40 6.23 18.61 3.53
N VAL A 41 5.43 18.06 4.44
CA VAL A 41 5.06 18.72 5.70
C VAL A 41 6.30 18.96 6.58
N GLU A 42 7.23 18.01 6.64
CA GLU A 42 8.48 18.20 7.39
C GLU A 42 9.37 19.28 6.73
N GLN A 43 9.44 19.37 5.40
CA GLN A 43 10.22 20.40 4.70
C GLN A 43 9.59 21.81 4.76
N GLU A 44 8.27 21.91 4.87
CA GLU A 44 7.57 23.19 5.07
C GLU A 44 7.84 23.80 6.45
N LYS A 45 8.33 23.01 7.42
CA LYS A 45 8.75 23.53 8.73
C LYS A 45 10.04 24.35 8.61
N PRO A 46 10.23 25.37 9.47
CA PRO A 46 11.51 26.05 9.61
C PRO A 46 12.65 25.06 9.88
N GLU A 47 13.83 25.29 9.32
CA GLU A 47 15.00 24.38 9.40
C GLU A 47 15.35 23.98 10.84
N ASP A 48 15.08 24.86 11.80
CA ASP A 48 15.29 24.68 13.24
C ASP A 48 14.39 23.62 13.87
N LEU A 49 13.24 23.35 13.25
CA LEU A 49 12.20 22.42 13.68
C LEU A 49 12.10 21.18 12.80
N GLN A 50 12.95 21.09 11.76
CA GLN A 50 13.00 19.92 10.89
C GLN A 50 13.66 18.76 11.64
N ASP A 51 12.93 17.67 11.73
CA ASP A 51 13.47 16.42 12.25
C ASP A 51 14.25 15.72 11.13
N LYS A 52 15.58 15.93 11.12
CA LYS A 52 16.49 15.39 10.11
C LYS A 52 16.51 13.86 10.12
N ASP A 53 16.35 13.24 11.29
CA ASP A 53 16.32 11.78 11.43
C ASP A 53 15.05 11.21 10.80
N LYS A 54 13.91 11.88 11.03
CA LYS A 54 12.63 11.53 10.41
C LYS A 54 12.66 11.70 8.89
N ILE A 55 13.26 12.78 8.39
CA ILE A 55 13.41 13.01 6.94
C ILE A 55 14.25 11.90 6.31
N GLN A 56 15.38 11.55 6.92
CA GLN A 56 16.23 10.47 6.42
C GLN A 56 15.49 9.13 6.38
N TRP A 57 14.76 8.79 7.45
CA TRP A 57 13.94 7.59 7.50
C TRP A 57 12.88 7.54 6.38
N ILE A 58 12.20 8.66 6.11
CA ILE A 58 11.20 8.75 5.03
C ILE A 58 11.85 8.52 3.66
N LEU A 59 13.03 9.09 3.42
CA LEU A 59 13.76 8.92 2.16
C LEU A 59 14.21 7.47 1.96
N ASP A 60 14.68 6.81 3.02
CA ASP A 60 15.11 5.42 2.98
C ASP A 60 13.93 4.47 2.69
N GLU A 61 12.76 4.72 3.31
CA GLU A 61 11.53 3.96 3.03
C GLU A 61 11.04 4.17 1.59
N LEU A 62 11.05 5.41 1.08
CA LEU A 62 10.69 5.70 -0.31
C LEU A 62 11.65 5.03 -1.31
N ALA A 63 12.94 4.95 -0.98
CA ALA A 63 13.94 4.26 -1.80
C ALA A 63 13.72 2.74 -1.80
N ALA A 64 13.49 2.14 -0.63
CA ALA A 64 13.18 0.71 -0.50
C ALA A 64 11.94 0.31 -1.30
N MET A 65 10.93 1.19 -1.38
CA MET A 65 9.73 0.96 -2.18
C MET A 65 9.96 1.03 -3.71
N GLN A 66 11.00 1.71 -4.18
CA GLN A 66 11.35 1.77 -5.61
C GLN A 66 12.11 0.52 -6.08
N ASP A 67 12.87 -0.11 -5.18
CA ASP A 67 13.70 -1.30 -5.48
C ASP A 67 12.92 -2.63 -5.42
N GLU A 68 11.68 -2.64 -4.94
CA GLU A 68 10.86 -3.86 -4.94
C GLU A 68 10.34 -4.19 -6.36
N PRO A 69 10.73 -5.34 -6.95
CA PRO A 69 10.34 -5.68 -8.32
C PRO A 69 8.83 -5.90 -8.42
N ARG A 70 8.25 -5.42 -9.54
CA ARG A 70 6.85 -5.58 -9.96
C ARG A 70 6.50 -7.03 -10.31
#